data_AF-A0AAV6Y197-F1
#
_entry.id   AF-A0AAV6Y197-F1
#
_cell.length_a   1.000
_cell.length_b   1.000
_cell.length_c   1.000
_cell.angle_alpha   90.00
_cell.angle_beta   90.00
_cell.angle_gamma   90.00
#
_symmetry.space_group_name_H-M   'P 1'
#
loop_
_entity.id
_entity.type
_entity.pdbx_description
1 polymer ?
#
loop_
_entity_poly.entity_id
_entity_poly.type
_entity_poly.pdbx_seq_one_letter_code
_entity_poly.pdbx_strand_id
1 'polypeptide(L)'
;MANDCEKQSDVDSFADTYMKIGVFINETTAGVHAKMVNIRNQAKENGSEVSEREIVKQTLGKRIGYEKGLGYGVVPSKYIKRSTCESLQVEALKEKLSITKEELQDATSRIKS
;
A
#
# COMPACT_ATOMS: atom_id res chain seq x y z
N MET A 1 1.57 8.61 22.21
CA MET A 1 2.08 7.29 21.76
C MET A 1 2.10 7.37 20.25
N ALA A 2 3.30 7.36 19.65
CA ALA A 2 3.42 7.47 18.20
C ALA A 2 2.85 6.20 17.58
N ASN A 3 1.83 6.33 16.72
CA ASN A 3 1.33 5.21 15.96
C ASN A 3 2.44 4.81 14.98
N ASP A 4 3.06 3.67 15.24
CA ASP A 4 3.96 3.03 14.29
C ASP A 4 3.12 2.76 13.03
N CYS A 5 3.40 3.54 11.98
CA CYS A 5 2.93 3.28 10.64
C CYS A 5 3.50 1.91 10.27
N GLU A 6 2.67 0.87 10.42
CA GLU A 6 2.97 -0.49 9.99
C GLU A 6 3.41 -0.39 8.54
N LYS A 7 4.71 -0.53 8.29
CA LYS A 7 5.25 -0.38 6.94
C LYS A 7 4.74 -1.57 6.14
N GLN A 8 3.71 -1.34 5.34
CA GLN A 8 3.24 -2.31 4.35
C GLN A 8 4.44 -2.77 3.54
N SER A 9 4.62 -4.09 3.43
CA SER A 9 5.73 -4.67 2.69
C SER A 9 5.64 -4.28 1.20
N ASP A 10 6.78 -4.07 0.55
CA ASP A 10 6.82 -3.69 -0.88
C ASP A 10 6.20 -4.78 -1.78
N VAL A 11 6.36 -6.06 -1.43
CA VAL A 11 5.74 -7.19 -2.18
C VAL A 11 4.22 -7.24 -1.95
N ASP A 12 3.77 -6.91 -0.75
CA ASP A 12 2.34 -6.91 -0.42
C ASP A 12 1.66 -5.72 -1.11
N SER A 13 2.34 -4.57 -1.15
CA SER A 13 1.93 -3.39 -1.93
C SER A 13 1.82 -3.69 -3.43
N PHE A 14 2.72 -4.53 -3.97
CA PHE A 14 2.60 -5.02 -5.34
C PHE A 14 1.32 -5.85 -5.51
N ALA A 15 1.04 -6.78 -4.60
CA ALA A 15 -0.18 -7.58 -4.67
C ALA A 15 -1.44 -6.69 -4.67
N ASP A 16 -1.53 -5.75 -3.73
CA ASP A 16 -2.66 -4.82 -3.62
C ASP A 16 -2.87 -3.98 -4.88
N THR A 17 -1.76 -3.56 -5.52
CA THR A 17 -1.81 -2.75 -6.75
C THR A 17 -2.33 -3.55 -7.95
N TYR A 18 -1.96 -4.83 -8.06
CA TYR A 18 -2.30 -5.68 -9.20
C TYR A 18 -3.43 -6.67 -8.91
N MET A 19 -4.10 -6.55 -7.76
CA MET A 19 -5.31 -7.30 -7.43
C MET A 19 -6.56 -6.44 -7.63
N LYS A 20 -7.60 -7.06 -8.19
CA LYS A 20 -8.93 -6.49 -8.32
C LYS A 20 -9.94 -7.50 -7.79
N ILE A 21 -10.70 -7.12 -6.76
CA ILE A 21 -11.72 -7.99 -6.13
C ILE A 21 -11.08 -9.33 -5.67
N GLY A 22 -9.90 -9.26 -5.06
CA GLY A 22 -9.21 -10.44 -4.53
C GLY A 22 -8.52 -11.34 -5.57
N VAL A 23 -8.49 -10.95 -6.85
CA VAL A 23 -7.84 -11.73 -7.92
C VAL A 23 -6.82 -10.86 -8.66
N PHE A 24 -5.68 -11.45 -9.06
CA PHE A 24 -4.71 -10.75 -9.89
C PHE A 24 -5.31 -10.36 -11.25
N ILE A 25 -4.94 -9.19 -11.74
CA ILE A 25 -5.44 -8.66 -13.02
C ILE A 25 -5.08 -9.58 -14.20
N ASN A 26 -3.95 -10.28 -14.15
CA ASN A 26 -3.57 -11.29 -15.14
C ASN A 26 -2.62 -12.37 -14.56
N GLU A 27 -2.47 -13.47 -15.28
CA GLU A 27 -1.59 -14.58 -14.91
C GLU A 27 -0.12 -14.16 -14.79
N THR A 28 0.34 -13.22 -15.63
CA THR A 28 1.71 -12.71 -15.55
C THR A 28 1.97 -12.03 -14.20
N THR A 29 1.04 -11.19 -13.72
CA THR A 29 1.14 -10.52 -12.42
C THR A 29 1.09 -11.51 -11.26
N ALA A 30 0.24 -12.54 -11.36
CA ALA A 30 0.21 -13.63 -10.38
C ALA A 30 1.54 -14.39 -10.33
N GLY A 31 2.12 -14.72 -11.49
CA GLY A 31 3.41 -15.40 -11.58
C GLY A 31 4.57 -14.55 -11.06
N VAL A 32 4.54 -13.24 -11.31
CA VAL A 32 5.52 -12.28 -10.76
C VAL A 32 5.42 -12.23 -9.24
N HIS A 33 4.22 -12.12 -8.67
CA HIS A 33 4.02 -12.15 -7.21
C HIS A 33 4.50 -13.48 -6.60
N ALA A 34 4.15 -14.62 -7.22
CA ALA A 34 4.61 -15.93 -6.77
C ALA A 34 6.15 -16.04 -6.76
N LYS A 35 6.82 -15.43 -7.75
CA LYS A 35 8.29 -15.35 -7.79
C LYS A 35 8.85 -14.49 -6.66
N MET A 36 8.23 -13.35 -6.33
CA MET A 36 8.63 -12.53 -5.18
C MET A 36 8.53 -13.32 -3.87
N VAL A 37 7.42 -14.03 -3.65
CA VAL A 37 7.20 -14.87 -2.46
C VAL A 37 8.24 -15.99 -2.37
N ASN A 38 8.58 -16.62 -3.51
CA ASN A 38 9.60 -17.67 -3.55
C ASN A 38 10.99 -17.14 -3.14
N ILE A 39 11.39 -15.97 -3.65
CA ILE A 39 12.66 -15.32 -3.25
C ILE A 39 12.66 -15.00 -1.74
N ARG A 40 11.55 -14.48 -1.21
CA ARG A 40 11.38 -14.20 0.23
C ARG A 40 11.57 -15.47 1.07
N ASN A 41 10.99 -16.59 0.64
CA ASN A 41 11.10 -17.86 1.36
C ASN A 41 12.51 -18.44 1.28
N GLN A 42 13.15 -18.42 0.11
CA GLN A 42 14.53 -18.87 -0.05
C GLN A 42 15.50 -18.03 0.79
N ALA A 43 15.30 -16.73 0.87
CA ALA A 43 16.10 -15.86 1.71
C ALA A 43 15.99 -16.27 3.20
N LYS A 44 14.77 -16.52 3.68
CA LYS A 44 14.52 -17.01 5.05
C LYS A 44 15.17 -18.37 5.31
N GLU A 45 15.05 -19.31 4.37
CA GLU A 45 15.63 -20.66 4.50
C GLU A 45 17.17 -20.62 4.53
N ASN A 46 17.79 -19.73 3.74
CA ASN A 46 19.24 -19.57 3.67
C ASN A 46 19.80 -18.68 4.78
N GLY A 47 18.97 -18.16 5.69
CA GLY A 47 19.38 -17.19 6.72
C GLY A 47 19.87 -15.86 6.14
N SER A 48 19.54 -15.56 4.88
CA SER A 48 19.91 -14.33 4.21
C SER A 48 18.83 -13.28 4.43
N GLU A 49 19.22 -12.12 4.95
CA GLU A 49 18.30 -11.00 5.08
C GLU A 49 18.24 -10.22 3.76
N VAL A 50 17.27 -10.58 2.90
CA VAL A 50 16.97 -9.83 1.68
C VAL A 50 15.83 -8.86 1.97
N SER A 51 16.05 -7.57 1.74
CA SER A 51 15.00 -6.56 1.91
C SER A 51 13.87 -6.74 0.89
N GLU A 52 12.63 -6.46 1.28
CA GLU A 52 11.44 -6.53 0.43
C GLU A 52 11.62 -5.73 -0.88
N ARG A 53 12.20 -4.53 -0.79
CA ARG A 53 12.52 -3.71 -1.96
C ARG A 53 13.44 -4.42 -2.95
N GLU A 54 14.46 -5.10 -2.44
CA GLU A 54 15.41 -5.83 -3.29
C GLU A 54 14.74 -7.03 -3.96
N ILE A 55 13.82 -7.71 -3.28
CA ILE A 55 12.99 -8.78 -3.88
C ILE A 55 12.17 -8.22 -5.05
N VAL A 56 11.49 -7.10 -4.84
CA VAL A 56 10.67 -6.48 -5.88
C VAL A 56 11.53 -6.02 -7.06
N LYS A 57 12.67 -5.40 -6.78
CA LYS A 57 13.64 -4.95 -7.79
C LYS A 57 14.25 -6.09 -8.60
N GLN A 58 14.57 -7.22 -7.98
CA GLN A 58 15.03 -8.42 -8.69
C GLN A 58 13.96 -8.99 -9.61
N THR A 59 12.69 -8.92 -9.19
CA THR A 59 11.58 -9.53 -9.94
C THR A 59 11.08 -8.66 -11.09
N LEU A 60 10.89 -7.36 -10.84
CA LEU A 60 10.37 -6.40 -11.83
C LEU A 60 11.49 -5.78 -12.68
N GLY A 61 12.73 -5.89 -12.22
CA GLY A 61 13.89 -5.25 -12.80
C GLY A 61 13.99 -3.77 -12.45
N LYS A 62 15.11 -3.17 -12.85
CA LYS A 62 15.40 -1.75 -12.68
C LYS A 62 15.64 -1.10 -14.04
N ARG A 63 15.18 0.14 -14.21
CA ARG A 63 15.69 1.05 -15.25
C ARG A 63 16.54 2.12 -14.56
N ILE A 64 17.43 2.75 -15.32
CA ILE A 64 18.26 3.85 -14.77
C ILE A 64 17.32 4.90 -14.16
N GLY A 65 17.45 5.13 -12.85
CA GLY A 65 16.68 6.13 -12.11
C GLY A 65 15.29 5.72 -11.61
N TYR A 66 14.76 4.51 -11.88
CA TYR A 66 13.49 4.07 -11.27
C TYR A 66 13.33 2.54 -11.19
N GLU A 67 12.65 2.07 -10.13
CA GLU A 67 12.25 0.67 -9.93
C GLU A 67 10.89 0.42 -10.60
N LYS A 68 10.79 -0.64 -11.42
CA LYS A 68 9.57 -0.89 -12.18
C LYS A 68 8.44 -1.37 -11.27
N GLY A 69 7.21 -1.00 -11.64
CA GLY A 69 5.98 -1.69 -11.24
C GLY A 69 5.44 -1.46 -9.82
N LEU A 70 6.08 -0.65 -8.98
CA LEU A 70 5.53 -0.22 -7.68
C LEU A 70 4.69 1.08 -7.75
N GLY A 71 4.52 1.67 -8.93
CA GLY A 71 3.77 2.92 -9.08
C GLY A 71 4.47 4.18 -8.54
N TYR A 72 5.67 4.07 -7.96
CA TYR A 72 6.39 5.19 -7.33
C TYR A 72 6.91 6.28 -8.29
N GLY A 73 6.76 6.12 -9.61
CA GLY A 73 7.30 7.06 -10.60
C GLY A 73 8.82 7.26 -10.48
N VAL A 74 9.36 8.28 -11.15
CA VAL A 74 10.72 8.75 -10.86
C VAL A 74 10.65 9.51 -9.55
N VAL A 75 11.24 8.99 -8.48
CA VAL A 75 11.39 9.73 -7.22
C VAL A 75 12.32 10.91 -7.49
N PRO A 76 11.83 12.16 -7.53
CA PRO A 76 12.70 13.28 -7.85
C PRO A 76 13.67 13.46 -6.69
N SER A 77 14.96 13.66 -6.99
CA SER A 77 16.09 13.70 -6.04
C SER A 77 15.89 14.61 -4.81
N LYS A 78 14.96 15.57 -4.88
CA LYS A 78 14.64 16.52 -3.81
C LYS A 78 13.61 16.01 -2.79
N TYR A 79 12.98 14.86 -3.01
CA TYR A 79 11.87 14.33 -2.18
C TYR A 79 12.25 13.11 -1.32
N ILE A 80 13.52 12.96 -0.93
CA ILE A 80 13.97 11.89 -0.02
C ILE A 80 13.28 11.95 1.36
N LYS A 81 12.46 12.97 1.65
CA LYS A 81 11.63 13.03 2.86
C LYS A 81 10.23 13.55 2.57
N ARG A 82 9.31 12.66 2.20
CA ARG A 82 7.90 12.83 2.56
C ARG A 82 7.36 11.46 2.96
N SER A 83 7.43 11.21 4.26
CA SER A 83 6.44 10.33 4.91
C SER A 83 5.07 10.89 4.54
N THR A 84 4.29 10.13 3.78
CA THR A 84 2.89 10.43 3.50
C THR A 84 2.12 10.26 4.80
N CYS A 85 2.07 11.31 5.60
CA CYS A 85 1.12 11.42 6.69
C CYS A 85 -0.27 11.67 6.08
N GLU A 86 -0.86 10.59 5.56
CA GLU A 86 -2.26 10.49 5.12
C GLU A 86 -3.23 10.76 6.29
N SER A 87 -2.72 10.77 7.53
CA SER A 87 -3.46 10.91 8.78
C SER A 87 -4.27 12.20 8.90
N LEU A 88 -3.83 13.34 8.34
CA LEU A 88 -4.54 14.61 8.53
C LEU A 88 -5.83 14.70 7.69
N GLN A 89 -5.83 14.14 6.48
CA GLN A 89 -7.02 14.17 5.62
C GLN A 89 -8.05 13.13 6.06
N VAL A 90 -7.60 11.97 6.53
CA VAL A 90 -8.47 10.90 7.02
C VAL A 90 -9.21 11.31 8.29
N GLU A 91 -8.53 11.95 9.24
CA GLU A 91 -9.19 12.44 10.47
C GLU A 91 -10.22 13.54 10.17
N ALA A 92 -9.89 14.49 9.28
CA ALA A 92 -10.84 15.52 8.85
C ALA A 92 -12.08 14.94 8.15
N LEU A 93 -11.93 13.83 7.41
CA LEU A 93 -13.05 13.13 6.78
C LEU A 93 -13.88 12.34 7.80
N LYS A 94 -13.25 11.71 8.80
CA LYS A 94 -13.96 11.01 9.89
C LYS A 94 -14.80 11.97 10.73
N GLU A 95 -14.27 13.13 11.07
CA GLU A 95 -14.99 14.15 11.84
C GLU A 95 -16.24 14.62 11.08
N LYS A 96 -16.10 14.97 9.80
CA LYS A 96 -17.22 15.34 8.94
C LYS A 96 -18.27 14.23 8.84
N LEU A 97 -17.83 12.98 8.73
CA LEU A 97 -18.74 11.83 8.64
C LEU A 97 -19.55 11.66 9.93
N SER A 98 -18.93 11.85 11.09
CA SER A 98 -19.63 11.82 12.39
C SER A 98 -20.70 12.90 12.48
N ILE A 99 -20.37 14.15 12.11
CA ILE A 99 -21.30 15.28 12.16
C ILE A 99 -22.51 15.02 11.26
N THR A 100 -22.27 14.65 9.99
CA THR A 100 -23.37 14.40 9.03
C THR A 100 -24.27 13.25 9.46
N LYS A 101 -23.73 12.27 10.19
CA LYS A 101 -24.51 11.15 10.72
C LYS A 101 -25.44 11.59 11.85
N GLU A 102 -24.97 12.44 12.75
CA GLU A 102 -25.81 13.04 13.81
C GLU A 102 -26.92 13.91 13.23
N GLU A 103 -26.62 14.77 12.26
CA GLU A 103 -27.61 15.61 11.58
C GLU A 103 -28.71 14.77 10.91
N LEU A 104 -28.32 13.67 10.25
CA LEU A 104 -29.28 12.75 9.62
C LEU A 104 -30.15 12.04 10.67
N GLN A 105 -29.57 11.66 11.82
CA GLN A 105 -30.31 11.02 12.90
C GLN A 105 -31.31 11.99 13.58
N ASP A 106 -30.93 13.25 13.74
CA ASP A 106 -31.83 14.31 14.24
C ASP A 106 -32.98 14.56 13.25
N ALA A 107 -32.66 14.75 11.96
CA ALA A 107 -33.66 14.98 10.92
C ALA A 107 -34.65 13.81 10.80
N THR A 108 -34.16 12.57 10.84
CA THR A 108 -35.02 11.37 10.80
C THR A 108 -35.90 11.24 12.04
N SER A 109 -35.41 11.61 13.22
CA SER A 109 -36.20 11.62 14.46
C SER A 109 -37.31 12.67 14.41
N ARG A 110 -37.05 13.84 13.80
CA ARG A 110 -38.06 14.89 13.59
C ARG A 110 -39.16 14.49 12.61
N ILE A 111 -38.84 13.71 11.58
CA ILE A 111 -39.82 13.21 10.60
C ILE A 111 -40.68 12.08 11.18
N LYS A 112 -40.13 11.30 12.11
CA LYS A 112 -40.79 10.13 12.70
C LYS A 112 -41.64 10.47 13.94
N SER A 113 -41.53 11.70 14.44
CA SER A 113 -42.39 12.32 15.46
C SER A 113 -43.60 12.99 14.82
#